data_AF-A0A9P3JJ32-F1
#
_entry.id   AF-A0A9P3JJ32-F1
#
_cell.length_a   1.000
_cell.length_b   1.000
_cell.length_c   1.000
_cell.angle_alpha   90.00
_cell.angle_beta   90.00
_cell.angle_gamma   90.00
#
_symmetry.space_group_name_H-M   'P 1'
#
loop_
_entity.id
_entity.type
_entity.pdbx_description
1 polymer ?
#
loop_
_entity_poly.entity_id
_entity_poly.type
_entity_poly.pdbx_seq_one_letter_code
_entity_poly.pdbx_strand_id
1 'polypeptide(L)'
;LLDRCHLLIRLGSTEGVVLRASDSSHQNSFFTVYNFVTTRVLCFYQNSSEDFLSAFEHFCDHFRAPPRSPALFSYISSCSNNVFAREAFKKQKAALVTCKGGSQTQAIKRMLAGLPYSAQTYSPSPYFDQSLFHFDEKLISASDRHKPCVEHPIKFILRRRPNVLKFKINPGLESANPDARIKRVATYAFHPFLPFAISVQQTFMQPSVVNFHFRK
;
A
#
# COMPACT_ATOMS: atom_id res chain seq x y z
N LEU A 1 12.75 -5.68 -9.06
CA LEU A 1 13.23 -5.31 -10.41
C LEU A 1 12.76 -3.89 -10.67
N LEU A 2 13.67 -2.95 -10.99
CA LEU A 2 13.31 -1.57 -11.35
C LEU A 2 12.97 -1.48 -12.85
N ASP A 3 13.80 -2.12 -13.68
CA ASP A 3 13.61 -2.21 -15.12
C ASP A 3 14.22 -3.51 -15.65
N ARG A 4 14.42 -3.63 -16.98
CA ARG A 4 14.92 -4.87 -17.59
C ARG A 4 16.32 -5.30 -17.11
N CYS A 5 17.14 -4.39 -16.61
CA CYS A 5 18.56 -4.65 -16.31
C CYS A 5 18.94 -4.31 -14.86
N HIS A 6 18.10 -3.57 -14.14
CA HIS A 6 18.41 -3.03 -12.80
C HIS A 6 17.55 -3.65 -11.70
N LEU A 7 18.22 -4.09 -10.64
CA LEU A 7 17.61 -4.58 -9.40
C LEU A 7 17.79 -3.55 -8.30
N LEU A 8 16.70 -3.16 -7.64
CA LEU A 8 16.77 -2.53 -6.33
C LEU A 8 16.89 -3.62 -5.27
N ILE A 9 17.98 -3.60 -4.52
CA ILE A 9 18.28 -4.54 -3.45
C ILE A 9 18.32 -3.78 -2.14
N ARG A 10 17.63 -4.30 -1.13
CA ARG A 10 17.72 -3.82 0.25
C ARG A 10 18.68 -4.72 1.03
N LEU A 11 19.72 -4.11 1.60
CA LEU A 11 20.72 -4.76 2.43
C LEU A 11 20.45 -4.36 3.89
N GLY A 12 20.29 -5.32 4.78
CA GLY A 12 20.00 -5.08 6.19
C GLY A 12 20.53 -6.19 7.09
N SER A 13 20.33 -6.03 8.39
CA SER A 13 20.70 -7.06 9.37
C SER A 13 19.94 -8.37 9.11
N THR A 14 20.60 -9.50 9.34
CA THR A 14 20.00 -10.85 9.28
C THR A 14 18.83 -11.00 10.25
N GLU A 15 18.87 -10.32 11.40
CA GLU A 15 17.79 -10.29 12.40
C GLU A 15 16.50 -9.67 11.86
N GLY A 16 16.61 -8.70 10.94
CA GLY A 16 15.47 -8.04 10.29
C GLY A 16 14.73 -8.92 9.29
N VAL A 17 15.35 -9.99 8.80
CA VAL A 17 14.75 -10.95 7.86
C VAL A 17 13.96 -12.04 8.59
N VAL A 18 14.36 -12.37 9.83
CA VAL A 18 13.76 -13.44 10.64
C VAL A 18 12.55 -12.96 11.44
N LEU A 19 12.55 -11.69 11.88
CA LEU A 19 11.44 -11.07 12.59
C LEU A 19 10.36 -10.60 11.61
N ARG A 20 9.41 -11.50 11.27
CA ARG A 20 8.27 -11.24 10.37
C ARG A 20 7.31 -10.09 10.78
N ALA A 21 7.63 -9.26 11.77
CA ALA A 21 6.68 -8.25 12.27
C ALA A 21 7.27 -7.01 12.97
N SER A 22 8.58 -6.85 13.10
CA SER A 22 9.13 -5.59 13.65
C SER A 22 9.20 -4.53 12.55
N ASP A 23 8.82 -3.28 12.86
CA ASP A 23 8.79 -2.17 11.91
C ASP A 23 10.20 -1.96 11.33
N SER A 24 10.41 -2.46 10.10
CA SER A 24 11.71 -2.49 9.43
C SER A 24 12.33 -1.10 9.26
N SER A 25 11.59 -0.03 9.56
CA SER A 25 12.12 1.34 9.63
C SER A 25 13.09 1.56 10.78
N HIS A 26 13.03 0.78 11.87
CA HIS A 26 13.89 1.02 13.03
C HIS A 26 15.32 0.51 12.86
N GLN A 27 15.53 -0.46 11.97
CA GLN A 27 16.86 -1.00 11.69
C GLN A 27 17.58 -0.16 10.63
N ASN A 28 18.90 -0.08 10.73
CA ASN A 28 19.72 0.49 9.66
C ASN A 28 19.72 -0.48 8.48
N SER A 29 19.40 0.04 7.30
CA SER A 29 19.48 -0.71 6.06
C SER A 29 19.96 0.20 4.94
N PHE A 30 20.47 -0.41 3.88
CA PHE A 30 20.95 0.27 2.69
C PHE A 30 20.17 -0.21 1.48
N PHE A 31 20.07 0.66 0.50
CA PHE A 31 19.48 0.38 -0.80
C PHE A 31 20.56 0.50 -1.85
N THR A 32 20.64 -0.49 -2.74
CA THR A 32 21.57 -0.45 -3.86
C THR A 32 20.87 -0.77 -5.17
N VAL A 33 21.26 -0.07 -6.23
CA VAL A 33 20.83 -0.41 -7.58
C VAL A 33 21.96 -1.21 -8.23
N TYR A 34 21.65 -2.46 -8.52
CA TYR A 34 22.56 -3.42 -9.13
C TYR A 34 22.16 -3.68 -10.58
N ASN A 35 23.09 -3.47 -11.50
CA ASN A 35 22.92 -3.88 -12.89
C ASN A 35 23.36 -5.34 -13.01
N PHE A 36 22.41 -6.25 -13.25
CA PHE A 36 22.71 -7.69 -13.29
C PHE A 36 23.35 -8.14 -14.59
N VAL A 37 23.31 -7.32 -15.64
CA VAL A 37 23.94 -7.61 -16.93
C VAL A 37 25.44 -7.28 -16.87
N THR A 38 25.78 -6.10 -16.33
CA THR A 38 27.19 -5.67 -16.21
C THR A 38 27.83 -6.08 -14.90
N THR A 39 27.06 -6.64 -13.97
CA THR A 39 27.48 -7.03 -12.61
C THR A 39 27.97 -5.86 -11.73
N ARG A 40 27.52 -4.64 -12.01
CA ARG A 40 27.98 -3.42 -11.31
C ARG A 40 26.93 -2.86 -10.36
N VAL A 41 27.39 -2.39 -9.20
CA VAL A 41 26.63 -1.51 -8.32
C VAL A 41 26.70 -0.09 -8.87
N LEU A 42 25.54 0.49 -9.16
CA LEU A 42 25.43 1.84 -9.73
C LEU A 42 25.28 2.92 -8.66
N CYS A 43 24.55 2.62 -7.59
CA CYS A 43 24.34 3.55 -6.48
C CYS A 43 24.14 2.82 -5.16
N PHE A 44 24.36 3.56 -4.07
CA PHE A 44 24.24 3.08 -2.71
C PHE A 44 23.65 4.19 -1.84
N TYR A 45 22.53 3.90 -1.17
CA TYR A 45 21.80 4.84 -0.33
C TYR A 45 21.57 4.23 1.05
N GLN A 46 21.72 5.04 2.08
CA GLN A 46 21.21 4.67 3.40
C GLN A 46 19.68 4.83 3.44
N ASN A 47 18.98 4.04 4.25
CA ASN A 47 17.52 4.15 4.40
C ASN A 47 17.02 5.46 5.03
N SER A 48 17.92 6.35 5.44
CA SER A 48 17.67 7.73 5.88
C SER A 48 18.01 8.78 4.82
N SER A 49 18.34 8.39 3.59
CA SER A 49 18.74 9.31 2.52
C SER A 49 17.56 10.16 2.03
N GLU A 50 17.70 11.48 2.13
CA GLU A 50 16.75 12.45 1.58
C GLU A 50 16.71 12.42 0.05
N ASP A 51 17.86 12.30 -0.59
CA ASP A 51 17.97 12.20 -2.05
C ASP A 51 17.22 10.98 -2.60
N PHE A 52 17.37 9.83 -1.92
CA PHE A 52 16.66 8.62 -2.33
C PHE A 52 15.14 8.74 -2.09
N LEU A 53 14.71 9.39 -1.00
CA LEU A 53 13.30 9.70 -0.80
C LEU A 53 12.77 10.65 -1.88
N SER A 54 13.53 11.67 -2.25
CA SER A 54 13.16 12.60 -3.33
C SER A 54 13.03 11.87 -4.67
N ALA A 55 13.98 11.00 -5.02
CA ALA A 55 13.89 10.16 -6.21
C ALA A 55 12.65 9.26 -6.18
N PHE A 56 12.35 8.66 -5.03
CA PHE A 56 11.14 7.85 -4.85
C PHE A 56 9.85 8.67 -5.00
N GLU A 57 9.78 9.89 -4.47
CA GLU A 57 8.61 10.78 -4.59
C GLU A 57 8.31 11.15 -6.06
N HIS A 58 9.35 11.40 -6.85
CA HIS A 58 9.21 11.77 -8.26
C HIS A 58 8.98 10.56 -9.19
N PHE A 59 9.55 9.40 -8.86
CA PHE A 59 9.57 8.23 -9.74
C PHE A 59 8.94 6.98 -9.12
N CYS A 60 8.01 7.12 -8.18
CA CYS A 60 7.40 6.03 -7.41
C CYS A 60 6.93 4.83 -8.25
N ASP A 61 6.39 5.09 -9.44
CA ASP A 61 5.90 4.04 -10.35
C ASP A 61 7.01 3.13 -10.89
N HIS A 62 8.25 3.61 -11.00
CA HIS A 62 9.40 2.80 -11.44
C HIS A 62 9.84 1.78 -10.38
N PHE A 63 9.42 1.97 -9.14
CA PHE A 63 9.65 1.02 -8.04
C PHE A 63 8.59 -0.08 -7.98
N ARG A 64 7.56 -0.02 -8.84
CA ARG A 64 6.47 -1.00 -8.94
C ARG A 64 6.57 -1.79 -10.25
N ALA A 65 5.64 -2.73 -10.44
CA ALA A 65 5.59 -3.56 -11.63
C ALA A 65 5.60 -2.71 -12.91
N PRO A 66 6.30 -3.16 -13.98
CA PRO A 66 6.56 -2.34 -15.14
C PRO A 66 5.27 -1.98 -15.89
N PRO A 67 5.14 -0.76 -16.42
CA PRO A 67 3.94 -0.22 -17.08
C PRO A 67 3.59 -0.90 -18.43
N ARG A 68 4.15 -2.07 -18.74
CA ARG A 68 4.00 -2.75 -20.03
C ARG A 68 2.65 -3.46 -20.24
N SER A 69 1.69 -3.27 -19.34
CA SER A 69 0.27 -3.55 -19.62
C SER A 69 -0.55 -2.26 -19.39
N PRO A 70 -0.63 -1.37 -20.39
CA PRO A 70 -1.08 0.01 -20.17
C PRO A 70 -2.55 0.13 -19.73
N ALA A 71 -3.42 -0.83 -20.07
CA ALA A 71 -4.86 -0.70 -19.79
C ALA A 71 -5.25 -1.03 -18.35
N LEU A 72 -4.54 -1.96 -17.68
CA LEU A 72 -4.88 -2.41 -16.33
C LEU A 72 -4.15 -1.61 -15.25
N PHE A 73 -2.92 -1.21 -15.52
CA PHE A 73 -2.08 -0.53 -14.53
C PHE A 73 -2.35 0.98 -14.47
N SER A 74 -3.15 1.54 -15.40
CA SER A 74 -3.52 2.96 -15.41
C SER A 74 -4.30 3.40 -14.17
N TYR A 75 -4.98 2.47 -13.50
CA TYR A 75 -5.78 2.75 -12.30
C TYR A 75 -4.97 2.76 -11.00
N ILE A 76 -3.71 2.33 -11.03
CA ILE A 76 -2.87 2.28 -9.84
C ILE A 76 -2.41 3.69 -9.50
N SER A 77 -2.97 4.25 -8.43
CA SER A 77 -2.60 5.56 -7.93
C SER A 77 -1.32 5.53 -7.10
N SER A 78 -0.44 6.49 -7.35
CA SER A 78 0.83 6.70 -6.63
C SER A 78 1.10 8.18 -6.38
N CYS A 79 2.06 8.49 -5.52
CA CYS A 79 2.47 9.87 -5.30
C CYS A 79 3.11 10.53 -6.54
N SER A 80 3.66 9.74 -7.48
CA SER A 80 4.20 10.27 -8.74
C SER A 80 3.09 10.57 -9.76
N ASN A 81 2.07 9.72 -9.89
CA ASN A 81 1.07 9.83 -10.97
C ASN A 81 -0.29 10.45 -10.58
N ASN A 82 -0.62 10.56 -9.29
CA ASN A 82 -1.95 10.99 -8.84
C ASN A 82 -1.85 12.09 -7.78
N VAL A 83 -2.55 13.22 -7.99
CA VAL A 83 -2.53 14.39 -7.11
C VAL A 83 -3.06 14.08 -5.71
N PHE A 84 -4.11 13.27 -5.59
CA PHE A 84 -4.68 12.90 -4.29
C PHE A 84 -3.76 11.98 -3.50
N ALA A 85 -3.16 11.00 -4.17
CA ALA A 85 -2.17 10.11 -3.55
C ALA A 85 -0.91 10.88 -3.14
N ARG A 86 -0.49 11.86 -3.94
CA ARG A 86 0.62 12.77 -3.61
C ARG A 86 0.32 13.62 -2.39
N GLU A 87 -0.89 14.16 -2.27
CA GLU A 87 -1.30 14.93 -1.10
C GLU A 87 -1.36 14.05 0.16
N ALA A 88 -1.93 12.84 0.06
CA ALA A 88 -1.96 11.87 1.14
C ALA A 88 -0.55 11.49 1.61
N PHE A 89 0.37 11.25 0.66
CA PHE A 89 1.77 10.97 0.92
C PHE A 89 2.47 12.12 1.67
N LYS A 90 2.26 13.37 1.24
CA LYS A 90 2.80 14.57 1.91
C LYS A 90 2.26 14.70 3.34
N LYS A 91 0.95 14.48 3.53
CA LYS A 91 0.32 14.50 4.86
C LYS A 91 0.89 13.42 5.77
N GLN A 92 1.09 12.21 5.25
CA GLN A 92 1.72 11.11 5.99
C GLN A 92 3.15 11.46 6.41
N LYS A 93 3.97 11.97 5.48
CA LYS A 93 5.34 12.43 5.75
C LYS A 93 5.35 13.49 6.86
N ALA A 94 4.51 14.52 6.75
CA ALA A 94 4.40 15.58 7.75
C ALA A 94 3.98 15.03 9.13
N ALA A 95 2.97 14.16 9.18
CA ALA A 95 2.48 13.58 10.42
C ALA A 95 3.55 12.74 11.15
N LEU A 96 4.42 12.04 10.41
CA LEU A 96 5.54 11.27 10.96
C LEU A 96 6.64 12.16 11.55
N VAL A 97 6.81 13.38 11.02
CA VAL A 97 7.76 14.35 11.58
C VAL A 97 7.20 14.99 12.84
N THR A 98 5.90 15.32 12.85
CA THR A 98 5.27 16.07 13.95
C THR A 98 4.85 15.20 15.15
N CYS A 99 4.89 13.87 15.05
CA CYS A 99 4.50 13.01 16.16
C CYS A 99 5.49 13.10 17.34
N LYS A 100 5.05 12.79 18.56
CA LYS A 100 5.95 12.75 19.73
C LYS A 100 7.09 11.75 19.48
N GLY A 101 8.34 12.22 19.52
CA GLY A 101 9.53 11.40 19.19
C GLY A 101 9.76 11.21 17.68
N GLY A 102 9.02 11.93 16.83
CA GLY A 102 9.24 11.97 15.39
C GLY A 102 10.50 12.75 15.03
N SER A 103 11.17 12.32 13.97
CA SER A 103 12.27 13.05 13.35
C SER A 103 12.21 12.87 11.84
N GLN A 104 12.81 13.82 11.11
CA GLN A 104 12.92 13.74 9.66
C GLN A 104 13.54 12.42 9.21
N THR A 105 14.62 12.00 9.87
CA THR A 105 15.28 10.72 9.65
C THR A 105 14.35 9.51 9.84
N GLN A 106 13.56 9.49 10.90
CA GLN A 106 12.62 8.40 11.17
C GLN A 106 11.44 8.40 10.17
N ALA A 107 10.99 9.59 9.76
CA ALA A 107 9.98 9.72 8.72
C ALA A 107 10.50 9.12 7.40
N ILE A 108 11.71 9.49 6.94
CA ILE A 108 12.32 8.95 5.73
C ILE A 108 12.43 7.43 5.79
N LYS A 109 12.95 6.89 6.89
CA LYS A 109 13.07 5.44 7.11
C LYS A 109 11.72 4.73 6.98
N ARG A 110 10.64 5.31 7.53
CA ARG A 110 9.27 4.77 7.42
C ARG A 110 8.69 4.88 6.02
N MET A 111 8.91 6.00 5.32
CA MET A 111 8.42 6.19 3.95
C MET A 111 9.06 5.18 2.99
N LEU A 112 10.35 4.86 3.18
CA LEU A 112 11.10 3.93 2.33
C LEU A 112 11.05 2.46 2.81
N ALA A 113 10.48 2.18 3.98
CA ALA A 113 10.45 0.85 4.58
C ALA A 113 9.77 -0.21 3.71
N GLY A 114 8.85 0.19 2.82
CA GLY A 114 8.15 -0.71 1.91
C GLY A 114 8.96 -1.16 0.69
N LEU A 115 10.12 -0.56 0.43
CA LEU A 115 10.95 -0.91 -0.73
C LEU A 115 11.89 -2.09 -0.45
N PRO A 116 12.22 -2.89 -1.48
CA PRO A 116 11.60 -2.90 -2.82
C PRO A 116 10.18 -3.50 -2.76
N TYR A 117 9.26 -3.01 -3.60
CA TYR A 117 7.91 -3.57 -3.68
C TYR A 117 7.89 -4.92 -4.40
N SER A 118 6.98 -5.80 -4.00
CA SER A 118 6.63 -6.99 -4.79
C SER A 118 5.71 -6.60 -5.93
N ALA A 119 5.91 -7.23 -7.10
CA ALA A 119 5.16 -6.94 -8.31
C ALA A 119 3.67 -7.31 -8.21
N GLN A 120 3.31 -8.20 -7.29
CA GLN A 120 1.93 -8.69 -7.10
C GLN A 120 1.16 -7.96 -5.99
N THR A 121 1.74 -6.94 -5.36
CA THR A 121 1.15 -6.33 -4.17
C THR A 121 -0.02 -5.39 -4.48
N TYR A 122 -0.27 -4.99 -5.73
CA TYR A 122 -1.25 -3.95 -6.03
C TYR A 122 -2.38 -4.43 -6.94
N SER A 123 -3.62 -4.13 -6.53
CA SER A 123 -4.82 -4.34 -7.34
C SER A 123 -4.89 -3.32 -8.47
N PRO A 124 -5.08 -3.76 -9.73
CA PRO A 124 -5.31 -2.89 -10.88
C PRO A 124 -6.77 -2.44 -11.02
N SER A 125 -7.60 -2.59 -9.97
CA SER A 125 -9.03 -2.28 -10.07
C SER A 125 -9.28 -0.77 -10.11
N PRO A 126 -10.17 -0.27 -11.01
CA PRO A 126 -10.54 1.14 -11.08
C PRO A 126 -11.21 1.67 -9.81
N TYR A 127 -11.71 0.79 -8.94
CA TYR A 127 -12.26 1.19 -7.64
C TYR A 127 -11.21 1.79 -6.70
N PHE A 128 -9.93 1.45 -6.90
CA PHE A 128 -8.83 2.02 -6.12
C PHE A 128 -8.15 3.21 -6.78
N ASP A 129 -8.63 3.65 -7.95
CA ASP A 129 -8.15 4.88 -8.56
C ASP A 129 -8.62 6.07 -7.72
N GLN A 130 -7.64 6.75 -7.11
CA GLN A 130 -7.90 7.89 -6.24
C GLN A 130 -8.37 9.11 -7.01
N SER A 131 -8.26 9.16 -8.35
CA SER A 131 -8.90 10.20 -9.16
C SER A 131 -10.40 10.00 -9.29
N LEU A 132 -10.87 8.75 -9.25
CA LEU A 132 -12.28 8.38 -9.40
C LEU A 132 -13.01 8.36 -8.06
N PHE A 133 -12.40 7.76 -7.04
CA PHE A 133 -13.04 7.52 -5.76
C PHE A 133 -12.24 8.09 -4.58
N HIS A 134 -12.98 8.55 -3.58
CA HIS A 134 -12.53 8.78 -2.23
C HIS A 134 -13.05 7.65 -1.33
N PHE A 135 -12.14 7.03 -0.58
CA PHE A 135 -12.39 5.96 0.37
C PHE A 135 -11.36 6.06 1.52
N ASP A 136 -11.62 5.37 2.63
CA ASP A 136 -10.69 5.36 3.77
C ASP A 136 -9.56 4.34 3.55
N GLU A 137 -8.36 4.84 3.24
CA GLU A 137 -7.16 4.03 3.00
C GLU A 137 -6.70 3.19 4.20
N LYS A 138 -7.13 3.56 5.41
CA LYS A 138 -6.84 2.80 6.63
C LYS A 138 -7.65 1.51 6.69
N LEU A 139 -8.82 1.49 6.05
CA LEU A 139 -9.75 0.36 6.05
C LEU A 139 -9.62 -0.49 4.78
N ILE A 140 -9.25 0.13 3.67
CA ILE A 140 -9.12 -0.54 2.38
C ILE A 140 -8.07 0.14 1.51
N SER A 141 -7.26 -0.61 0.76
CA SER A 141 -6.30 -0.01 -0.17
C SER A 141 -6.04 -0.90 -1.37
N ALA A 142 -5.48 -0.32 -2.43
CA ALA A 142 -5.01 -1.08 -3.58
C ALA A 142 -3.96 -2.14 -3.22
N SER A 143 -3.21 -1.94 -2.13
CA SER A 143 -2.23 -2.92 -1.70
C SER A 143 -2.86 -4.12 -1.02
N ASP A 144 -2.35 -5.30 -1.35
CA ASP A 144 -2.70 -6.59 -0.73
C ASP A 144 -2.09 -6.69 0.66
N ARG A 145 -2.68 -5.96 1.61
CA ARG A 145 -2.31 -5.96 3.03
C ARG A 145 -3.56 -6.13 3.87
N HIS A 146 -3.42 -6.89 4.96
CA HIS A 146 -4.43 -6.98 5.99
C HIS A 146 -4.76 -5.60 6.56
N LYS A 147 -6.04 -5.27 6.61
CA LYS A 147 -6.57 -4.05 7.20
C LYS A 147 -7.42 -4.37 8.42
N PRO A 148 -7.48 -3.48 9.43
CA PRO A 148 -8.41 -3.66 10.53
C PRO A 148 -9.85 -3.75 9.98
N CYS A 149 -10.60 -4.75 10.43
CA CYS A 149 -12.02 -4.83 10.13
C CYS A 149 -12.77 -3.83 11.01
N VAL A 150 -13.68 -3.07 10.41
CA VAL A 150 -14.59 -2.18 11.13
C VAL A 150 -16.03 -2.65 11.00
N GLU A 151 -16.90 -2.22 11.89
CA GLU A 151 -18.32 -2.59 11.85
C GLU A 151 -19.11 -1.75 10.84
N HIS A 152 -18.66 -0.52 10.56
CA HIS A 152 -19.37 0.40 9.68
C HIS A 152 -19.00 0.17 8.20
N PRO A 153 -19.93 0.45 7.27
CA PRO A 153 -19.68 0.30 5.85
C PRO A 153 -18.55 1.19 5.34
N ILE A 154 -17.66 0.63 4.52
CA ILE A 154 -16.60 1.38 3.82
C ILE A 154 -17.23 2.07 2.61
N LYS A 155 -17.18 3.41 2.58
CA LYS A 155 -17.83 4.22 1.55
C LYS A 155 -16.88 4.50 0.39
N PHE A 156 -17.39 4.31 -0.84
CA PHE A 156 -16.73 4.75 -2.07
C PHE A 156 -17.50 5.94 -2.64
N ILE A 157 -16.93 7.12 -2.49
CA ILE A 157 -17.53 8.40 -2.89
C ILE A 157 -16.86 8.87 -4.17
N LEU A 158 -17.62 9.27 -5.18
CA LEU A 158 -17.03 9.85 -6.40
C LEU A 158 -16.28 11.13 -6.06
N ARG A 159 -15.10 11.35 -6.62
CA ARG A 159 -14.39 12.63 -6.45
C ARG A 159 -14.88 13.75 -7.36
N ARG A 160 -15.55 13.39 -8.46
CA ARG A 160 -16.21 14.41 -9.29
C ARG A 160 -17.34 15.05 -8.48
N ARG A 161 -17.48 16.37 -8.59
CA ARG A 161 -18.61 17.08 -7.99
C ARG A 161 -19.93 16.48 -8.52
N PRO A 162 -20.94 16.27 -7.66
CA PRO A 162 -21.08 16.81 -6.30
C PRO A 162 -20.63 15.86 -5.16
N ASN A 163 -19.62 15.00 -5.37
CA ASN A 163 -19.12 14.05 -4.37
C ASN A 163 -20.17 13.03 -3.90
N VAL A 164 -20.84 12.40 -4.86
CA VAL A 164 -21.92 11.44 -4.58
C VAL A 164 -21.35 10.11 -4.11
N LEU A 165 -21.93 9.55 -3.04
CA LEU A 165 -21.70 8.17 -2.62
C LEU A 165 -22.09 7.21 -3.76
N LYS A 166 -21.15 6.44 -4.28
CA LYS A 166 -21.41 5.51 -5.39
C LYS A 166 -21.82 4.12 -4.91
N PHE A 167 -21.13 3.59 -3.91
CA PHE A 167 -21.42 2.31 -3.28
C PHE A 167 -20.74 2.21 -1.92
N LYS A 168 -21.06 1.13 -1.19
CA LYS A 168 -20.45 0.79 0.09
C LYS A 168 -20.05 -0.68 0.08
N ILE A 169 -18.99 -1.01 0.80
CA ILE A 169 -18.63 -2.40 1.12
C ILE A 169 -18.97 -2.61 2.60
N ASN A 170 -19.87 -3.55 2.85
CA ASN A 170 -20.19 -3.98 4.21
C ASN A 170 -19.23 -5.12 4.54
N PRO A 171 -18.30 -4.95 5.50
CA PRO A 171 -17.37 -6.02 5.83
C PRO A 171 -18.08 -7.31 6.28
N GLY A 172 -19.33 -7.23 6.73
CA GLY A 172 -20.12 -8.38 7.18
C GLY A 172 -19.92 -8.57 8.67
N LEU A 173 -20.98 -8.31 9.45
CA LEU A 173 -21.01 -8.51 10.89
C LEU A 173 -22.28 -9.28 11.25
N GLU A 174 -22.51 -10.41 10.59
CA GLU A 174 -23.73 -11.22 10.82
C GLU A 174 -23.60 -12.13 12.06
N SER A 175 -22.42 -12.27 12.68
CA SER A 175 -22.30 -12.98 13.95
C SER A 175 -22.54 -12.02 15.12
N ALA A 176 -23.77 -11.98 15.61
CA ALA A 176 -24.19 -11.33 16.86
C ALA A 176 -23.56 -12.01 18.10
N ASN A 177 -22.23 -12.07 18.18
CA ASN A 177 -21.52 -12.54 19.36
C ASN A 177 -20.93 -11.32 20.09
N PRO A 178 -21.45 -10.97 21.29
CA PRO A 178 -21.08 -9.75 22.00
C PRO A 178 -19.64 -9.72 22.53
N ASP A 179 -18.85 -10.79 22.34
CA ASP A 179 -17.40 -10.76 22.54
C ASP A 179 -16.67 -10.05 21.39
N ALA A 180 -17.04 -8.78 21.17
CA ALA A 180 -16.54 -7.85 20.16
C ALA A 180 -15.09 -7.37 20.42
N ARG A 181 -14.31 -8.08 21.24
CA ARG A 181 -12.95 -7.68 21.64
C ARG A 181 -11.84 -8.37 20.84
N ILE A 182 -12.17 -9.32 19.97
CA ILE A 182 -11.16 -10.02 19.17
C ILE A 182 -10.82 -9.17 17.94
N LYS A 183 -9.54 -8.78 17.81
CA LYS A 183 -9.03 -8.05 16.64
C LYS A 183 -9.27 -8.87 15.38
N ARG A 184 -10.08 -8.34 14.46
CA ARG A 184 -10.32 -8.93 13.14
C ARG A 184 -9.56 -8.14 12.08
N VAL A 185 -9.02 -8.86 11.11
CA VAL A 185 -8.40 -8.25 9.93
C VAL A 185 -9.14 -8.69 8.68
N ALA A 186 -9.16 -7.83 7.66
CA ALA A 186 -9.78 -8.09 6.38
C ALA A 186 -8.80 -7.81 5.24
N THR A 187 -8.84 -8.64 4.22
CA THR A 187 -8.20 -8.41 2.92
C THR A 187 -9.28 -8.26 1.87
N TYR A 188 -9.07 -7.37 0.90
CA TYR A 188 -10.04 -7.07 -0.13
C TYR A 188 -9.42 -7.26 -1.51
N ALA A 189 -10.05 -8.11 -2.33
CA ALA A 189 -9.66 -8.36 -3.70
C ALA A 189 -10.76 -7.85 -4.63
N PHE A 190 -10.51 -6.75 -5.33
CA PHE A 190 -11.44 -6.21 -6.33
C PHE A 190 -11.09 -6.75 -7.70
N HIS A 191 -12.13 -7.15 -8.44
CA HIS A 191 -11.96 -7.54 -9.81
C HIS A 191 -11.49 -6.32 -10.65
N PRO A 192 -10.58 -6.51 -11.62
CA PRO A 192 -10.11 -5.42 -12.47
C PRO A 192 -11.20 -4.78 -13.33
N PHE A 193 -12.18 -5.57 -13.78
CA PHE A 193 -13.16 -5.12 -14.78
C PHE A 193 -14.63 -5.33 -14.38
N LEU A 194 -14.89 -6.28 -13.49
CA LEU A 194 -16.25 -6.67 -13.14
C LEU A 194 -16.65 -5.89 -11.89
N PRO A 195 -17.94 -5.57 -11.71
CA PRO A 195 -18.44 -4.89 -10.52
C PRO A 195 -18.52 -5.87 -9.33
N PHE A 196 -17.37 -6.47 -9.01
CA PHE A 196 -17.23 -7.59 -8.09
C PHE A 196 -16.00 -7.40 -7.20
N ALA A 197 -16.17 -7.69 -5.91
CA ALA A 197 -15.07 -7.75 -4.96
C ALA A 197 -15.27 -8.90 -3.98
N ILE A 198 -14.17 -9.40 -3.44
CA ILE A 198 -14.14 -10.42 -2.40
C ILE A 198 -13.54 -9.77 -1.16
N SER A 199 -14.17 -9.93 0.00
CA SER A 199 -13.51 -9.67 1.29
C SER A 199 -13.27 -10.98 2.02
N VAL A 200 -12.07 -11.14 2.55
CA VAL A 200 -11.67 -12.28 3.39
C VAL A 200 -11.37 -11.73 4.77
N GLN A 201 -12.23 -12.05 5.74
CA GLN A 201 -12.05 -11.70 7.13
C GLN A 201 -11.40 -12.84 7.88
N GLN A 202 -10.42 -12.49 8.71
CA GLN A 202 -9.70 -13.43 9.56
C GLN A 202 -9.79 -12.97 11.00
N THR A 203 -10.13 -13.92 11.87
CA THR A 203 -10.19 -13.75 13.31
C THR A 203 -9.35 -14.86 13.93
N PHE A 204 -8.56 -14.52 14.96
CA PHE A 204 -7.66 -15.49 15.59
C PHE A 204 -8.45 -16.71 16.10
N MET A 205 -7.97 -17.91 15.75
CA MET A 205 -8.60 -19.20 16.12
C MET A 205 -10.05 -19.39 15.65
N GLN A 206 -10.47 -18.66 14.61
CA GLN A 206 -11.78 -18.82 13.98
C GLN A 206 -11.63 -19.05 12.47
N PRO A 207 -12.59 -19.75 11.83
CA PRO A 207 -12.58 -19.91 10.39
C PRO A 207 -12.66 -18.54 9.70
N SER A 208 -12.01 -18.43 8.55
CA SER A 208 -12.08 -17.21 7.74
C SER A 208 -13.48 -17.07 7.15
N VAL A 209 -14.02 -15.85 7.19
CA VAL A 209 -15.31 -15.52 6.58
C VAL A 209 -15.03 -14.85 5.24
N VAL A 210 -15.61 -15.39 4.17
CA VAL A 210 -15.47 -14.85 2.81
C VAL A 210 -16.80 -14.25 2.37
N ASN A 211 -16.78 -12.96 2.00
CA ASN A 211 -17.96 -12.28 1.48
C ASN A 211 -17.74 -11.88 0.03
N PHE A 212 -18.79 -12.05 -0.77
CA PHE A 212 -18.83 -11.69 -2.17
C PHE A 212 -19.68 -10.43 -2.36
N HIS A 213 -19.07 -9.38 -2.89
CA HIS A 213 -19.69 -8.08 -3.07
C HIS A 213 -19.96 -7.86 -4.55
N PHE A 214 -21.23 -7.77 -4.93
CA PHE A 214 -21.65 -7.44 -6.28
C PHE A 214 -22.30 -6.07 -6.30
N ARG A 215 -21.81 -5.20 -7.19
CA ARG A 215 -22.45 -3.93 -7.47
C ARG A 215 -23.37 -4.09 -8.68
N LYS A 216 -24.68 -3.95 -8.46
CA LYS A 216 -25.70 -3.87 -9.51
C LYS A 216 -25.57 -2.56 -10.30
#